data_AF-A0A936CPE1-F1
#
_entry.id   AF-A0A936CPE1-F1
#
_cell.length_a   1.000
_cell.length_b   1.000
_cell.length_c   1.000
_cell.angle_alpha   90.00
_cell.angle_beta   90.00
_cell.angle_gamma   90.00
#
_symmetry.space_group_name_H-M   'P 1'
#
loop_
_entity.id
_entity.type
_entity.pdbx_description
1 polymer ?
#
loop_
_entity_poly.entity_id
_entity_poly.type
_entity_poly.pdbx_seq_one_letter_code
_entity_poly.pdbx_strand_id
1 'polypeptide(L)'
;MRFEKSLIATSVLAALVSFGGGSALAADSCEAQAKALSPTIAAVTDAATKEKANKLQEKAIDEATTEADEEECLDYLKDLKEVLGVK
;
A
#
# COMPACT_ATOMS: atom_id res chain seq x y z
N MET A 1 39.93 23.83 -17.19
CA MET A 1 39.09 23.69 -15.97
C MET A 1 37.78 23.08 -16.46
N ARG A 2 37.58 21.76 -16.56
CA ARG A 2 37.27 20.74 -15.52
C ARG A 2 36.09 21.07 -14.59
N PHE A 3 35.20 20.07 -14.48
CA PHE A 3 34.12 19.77 -13.52
C PHE A 3 32.69 20.20 -13.92
N GLU A 4 31.83 19.24 -14.34
CA GLU A 4 30.77 18.58 -13.53
C GLU A 4 29.42 19.31 -13.74
N LYS A 5 28.22 18.72 -13.84
CA LYS A 5 27.70 17.37 -13.58
C LYS A 5 26.41 17.19 -14.38
N SER A 6 26.22 15.96 -14.84
CA SER A 6 24.95 15.31 -15.15
C SER A 6 23.85 15.60 -14.11
N LEU A 7 22.60 15.72 -14.56
CA LEU A 7 21.35 15.27 -13.90
C LEU A 7 20.21 15.53 -14.91
N ILE A 8 20.04 14.67 -15.91
CA ILE A 8 19.11 13.54 -15.93
C ILE A 8 17.69 13.96 -15.52
N ALA A 9 16.86 14.09 -16.55
CA ALA A 9 15.48 13.64 -16.65
C ALA A 9 14.72 13.35 -15.34
N THR A 10 13.70 14.15 -15.08
CA THR A 10 12.46 13.61 -14.51
C THR A 10 11.30 14.32 -15.19
N SER A 11 11.08 13.92 -16.44
CA SER A 11 9.81 14.12 -17.12
C SER A 11 8.71 13.57 -16.24
N VAL A 12 7.99 14.50 -15.61
CA VAL A 12 6.59 14.44 -15.23
C VAL A 12 5.94 13.11 -15.64
N LEU A 13 5.94 12.15 -14.71
CA LEU A 13 5.14 10.94 -14.83
C LEU A 13 3.68 11.31 -14.51
N ALA A 14 3.10 12.21 -15.31
CA ALA A 14 1.67 12.46 -15.37
C ALA A 14 1.07 11.46 -16.36
N ALA A 15 0.94 10.21 -15.92
CA ALA A 15 0.24 9.18 -16.66
C ALA A 15 -0.26 8.10 -15.70
N LEU A 16 -1.25 8.44 -14.88
CA LEU A 16 -2.12 7.46 -14.21
C LEU A 16 -3.57 7.97 -14.03
N VAL A 17 -3.96 9.00 -14.80
CA VAL A 17 -5.38 9.35 -14.98
C VAL A 17 -5.90 8.62 -16.22
N SER A 18 -6.09 7.31 -16.07
CA SER A 18 -6.88 6.46 -16.96
C SER A 18 -7.46 5.28 -16.17
N PHE A 19 -8.34 5.58 -15.22
CA PHE A 19 -9.35 4.63 -14.75
C PHE A 19 -10.72 5.15 -15.17
N GLY A 20 -10.92 5.23 -16.48
CA GLY A 20 -12.21 5.37 -17.11
C GLY A 20 -12.58 4.06 -17.80
N GLY A 21 -13.52 3.33 -17.19
CA GLY A 21 -14.37 2.39 -17.91
C GLY A 21 -13.90 0.94 -17.95
N GLY A 22 -14.67 0.05 -17.30
CA GLY A 22 -14.88 -1.29 -17.83
C GLY A 22 -14.15 -2.43 -17.15
N SER A 23 -14.12 -2.45 -15.83
CA SER A 23 -14.19 -3.70 -15.07
C SER A 23 -15.05 -3.44 -13.87
N ALA A 24 -16.04 -4.31 -13.63
CA ALA A 24 -16.69 -4.40 -12.35
C ALA A 24 -15.59 -4.52 -11.28
N LEU A 25 -15.35 -3.45 -10.51
CA LEU A 25 -14.64 -3.55 -9.25
C LEU A 25 -15.58 -4.31 -8.31
N ALA A 26 -15.64 -5.63 -8.48
CA ALA A 26 -16.03 -6.50 -7.38
C ALA A 26 -15.15 -6.07 -6.21
N ALA A 27 -15.77 -5.69 -5.10
CA ALA A 27 -15.12 -5.23 -3.88
C ALA A 27 -13.75 -5.92 -3.72
N ASP A 28 -12.68 -5.16 -3.93
CA ASP A 28 -11.33 -5.64 -3.64
C ASP A 28 -11.34 -5.88 -2.13
N SER A 29 -11.56 -7.15 -1.74
CA SER A 29 -11.82 -7.50 -0.34
C SER A 29 -10.70 -6.93 0.50
N CYS A 30 -11.01 -6.45 1.70
CA CYS A 30 -10.01 -5.86 2.56
C CYS A 30 -8.79 -6.79 2.77
N GLU A 31 -9.03 -8.11 2.74
CA GLU A 31 -8.01 -9.15 2.66
C GLU A 31 -7.07 -9.02 1.44
N ALA A 32 -7.63 -8.87 0.23
CA ALA A 32 -6.87 -8.74 -1.01
C ALA A 32 -6.01 -7.47 -1.00
N GLN A 33 -6.57 -6.35 -0.52
CA GLN A 33 -5.83 -5.09 -0.36
C GLN A 33 -4.73 -5.21 0.71
N ALA A 34 -5.02 -5.86 1.82
CA ALA A 34 -4.04 -6.07 2.88
C ALA A 34 -2.88 -6.92 2.35
N LYS A 35 -3.15 -8.05 1.70
CA LYS A 35 -2.12 -8.90 1.08
C LYS A 35 -1.32 -8.19 -0.01
N ALA A 36 -1.95 -7.30 -0.78
CA ALA A 36 -1.25 -6.51 -1.81
C ALA A 36 -0.16 -5.58 -1.22
N LEU A 37 -0.23 -5.26 0.07
CA LEU A 37 0.77 -4.43 0.77
C LEU A 37 1.97 -5.23 1.32
N SER A 38 1.92 -6.57 1.35
CA SER A 38 3.06 -7.42 1.76
C SER A 38 4.40 -7.06 1.09
N PRO A 39 4.49 -6.82 -0.24
CA PRO A 39 5.75 -6.41 -0.86
C PRO A 39 6.25 -5.05 -0.35
N THR A 40 5.36 -4.11 -0.05
CA THR A 40 5.73 -2.80 0.51
C THR A 40 6.25 -2.97 1.93
N ILE A 41 5.60 -3.79 2.76
CA ILE A 41 6.08 -4.14 4.12
C ILE A 41 7.46 -4.81 4.06
N ALA A 42 7.67 -5.71 3.09
CA ALA A 42 8.95 -6.37 2.89
C ALA A 42 10.07 -5.37 2.53
N ALA A 43 9.73 -4.32 1.77
CA ALA A 43 10.63 -3.24 1.36
C ALA A 43 10.92 -2.20 2.47
N VAL A 44 10.14 -2.18 3.55
CA VAL A 44 10.43 -1.35 4.73
C VAL A 44 11.74 -1.81 5.37
N THR A 45 12.69 -0.90 5.49
CA THR A 45 14.02 -1.14 6.07
C THR A 45 14.07 -0.90 7.58
N ASP A 46 13.15 -0.09 8.11
CA ASP A 46 13.01 0.16 9.54
C ASP A 46 12.30 -1.02 10.23
N ALA A 47 12.98 -1.66 11.19
CA ALA A 47 12.48 -2.87 11.84
C ALA A 47 11.19 -2.62 12.65
N ALA A 48 11.08 -1.46 13.31
CA ALA A 48 9.91 -1.12 14.11
C ALA A 48 8.67 -0.86 13.23
N THR A 49 8.86 -0.14 12.13
CA THR A 49 7.82 0.13 11.12
C THR A 49 7.42 -1.16 10.41
N LYS A 50 8.38 -2.02 10.08
CA LYS A 50 8.12 -3.33 9.47
C LYS A 50 7.35 -4.26 10.40
N GLU A 51 7.69 -4.32 11.68
CA GLU A 51 6.95 -5.12 12.65
C GLU A 51 5.52 -4.58 12.84
N LYS A 52 5.37 -3.26 12.97
CA LYS A 52 4.06 -2.61 13.09
C LYS A 52 3.19 -2.87 11.86
N ALA A 53 3.77 -2.76 10.67
CA ALA A 53 3.05 -2.98 9.43
C ALA A 53 2.67 -4.47 9.22
N ASN A 54 3.52 -5.43 9.59
CA ASN A 54 3.14 -6.85 9.58
C ASN A 54 1.97 -7.11 10.53
N LYS A 55 2.01 -6.58 11.76
CA LYS A 55 0.91 -6.75 12.73
C LYS A 55 -0.41 -6.17 12.23
N LEU A 56 -0.39 -4.99 11.60
CA LEU A 56 -1.58 -4.36 11.03
C LEU A 56 -2.11 -5.14 9.82
N GLN A 57 -1.23 -5.67 8.98
CA GLN A 57 -1.61 -6.54 7.87
C GLN A 57 -2.25 -7.84 8.35
N GLU A 58 -1.66 -8.51 9.34
CA GLU A 58 -2.22 -9.75 9.90
C GLU A 58 -3.61 -9.51 10.49
N LYS A 59 -3.80 -8.43 11.25
CA LYS A 59 -5.11 -8.04 11.78
C LYS A 59 -6.13 -7.78 10.68
N ALA A 60 -5.78 -6.98 9.67
CA ALA A 60 -6.69 -6.73 8.56
C ALA A 60 -7.09 -8.03 7.83
N ILE A 61 -6.17 -8.96 7.63
CA ILE A 61 -6.49 -10.27 7.01
C ILE A 61 -7.39 -11.11 7.93
N ASP A 62 -7.13 -11.12 9.23
CA ASP A 62 -7.91 -11.88 10.21
C ASP A 62 -9.36 -11.36 10.28
N GLU A 63 -9.56 -10.04 10.40
CA GLU A 63 -10.87 -9.40 10.39
C GLU A 63 -11.62 -9.69 9.07
N ALA A 64 -10.94 -9.53 7.92
CA ALA A 64 -11.55 -9.80 6.62
C ALA A 64 -11.97 -11.26 6.39
N THR A 65 -11.31 -12.23 7.04
CA THR A 65 -11.56 -13.67 6.84
C THR A 65 -12.55 -14.27 7.83
N THR A 66 -12.71 -13.66 9.01
CA THR A 66 -13.53 -14.21 10.11
C THR A 66 -14.95 -13.66 10.17
N GLU A 67 -15.40 -12.90 9.16
CA GLU A 67 -16.63 -12.09 9.15
C GLU A 67 -16.67 -10.98 10.23
N ALA A 68 -15.54 -10.73 10.88
CA ALA A 68 -15.40 -9.69 11.86
C ALA A 68 -15.23 -8.34 11.14
N ASP A 69 -16.35 -7.63 11.04
CA ASP A 69 -16.47 -6.22 10.68
C ASP A 69 -15.58 -5.71 9.54
N GLU A 70 -16.16 -5.59 8.34
CA GLU A 70 -15.50 -4.99 7.18
C GLU A 70 -15.01 -3.56 7.49
N GLU A 71 -15.70 -2.85 8.38
CA GLU A 71 -15.30 -1.51 8.84
C GLU A 71 -13.97 -1.55 9.63
N GLU A 72 -13.81 -2.51 10.54
CA GLU A 72 -12.60 -2.67 11.35
C GLU A 72 -11.41 -3.09 10.48
N CYS A 73 -11.66 -3.95 9.49
CA CYS A 73 -10.65 -4.29 8.51
C CYS A 73 -10.18 -3.06 7.71
N LEU A 74 -11.12 -2.24 7.23
CA LEU A 74 -10.79 -1.03 6.46
C LEU A 74 -10.01 -0.02 7.30
N ASP A 75 -10.29 0.09 8.60
CA ASP A 75 -9.51 0.89 9.53
C ASP A 75 -8.08 0.35 9.71
N TYR A 76 -7.90 -0.95 9.91
CA TYR A 76 -6.54 -1.54 9.95
C TYR A 76 -5.78 -1.37 8.63
N LEU A 77 -6.46 -1.47 7.49
CA LEU A 77 -5.88 -1.26 6.18
C LEU A 77 -5.44 0.20 5.99
N LYS A 78 -6.23 1.16 6.48
CA LYS A 78 -5.89 2.58 6.45
C LYS A 78 -4.68 2.87 7.32
N ASP A 79 -4.65 2.38 8.55
CA ASP A 79 -3.50 2.50 9.45
C ASP A 79 -2.24 1.88 8.83
N LEU A 80 -2.38 0.73 8.16
CA LEU A 80 -1.27 0.09 7.45
C LEU A 80 -0.74 0.98 6.32
N LYS A 81 -1.61 1.57 5.51
CA LYS A 81 -1.22 2.51 4.44
C LYS A 81 -0.53 3.75 5.00
N GLU A 82 -1.01 4.30 6.12
CA GLU A 82 -0.36 5.43 6.79
C GLU A 82 1.03 5.08 7.33
N VAL A 83 1.18 3.93 7.98
CA VAL A 83 2.48 3.43 8.47
C VAL A 83 3.47 3.20 7.31
N LEU A 84 2.97 2.74 6.16
CA LEU A 84 3.77 2.50 4.96
C LEU A 84 3.99 3.77 4.10
N GLY A 85 3.32 4.88 4.42
CA GLY A 85 3.36 6.11 3.63
C GLY A 85 2.72 6.00 2.24
N VAL A 86 1.82 5.04 2.05
CA VAL A 86 1.08 4.81 0.79
C VAL A 86 -0.19 5.66 0.84
N LYS A 87 -0.35 6.59 -0.11
CA LYS A 87 -1.50 7.50 -0.21
C LYS A 87 -2.57 6.97 -1.16
#